data_AF-A0A660XML9-F1
#
_entry.id   AF-A0A660XML9-F1
#
_cell.length_a   1.000
_cell.length_b   1.000
_cell.length_c   1.000
_cell.angle_alpha   90.00
_cell.angle_beta   90.00
_cell.angle_gamma   90.00
#
_symmetry.space_group_name_H-M   'P 1'
#
loop_
_entity.id
_entity.type
_entity.pdbx_description
1 polymer ?
#
loop_
_entity_poly.entity_id
_entity_poly.type
_entity_poly.pdbx_seq_one_letter_code
_entity_poly.pdbx_strand_id
1 'polypeptide(L)'
;MINIERRIIQILFLLLLIFSMGFSAERNTNTQPDSTDLNDNIENNSDELFELLFSEAKSYYVEALIAGHFKDTSEVKYCFDRSFEAITGISELDTLNPLQKDDFNRFCEKITNDFQTNFSYLNGDSGAIGVAFIREEINKAVLDTVRIGRDTLIVLDDRPGHLPIVTSKKIERIIEYFVEKEHKRFQEWLDNAGLYREYMLPILREYGLPDELFYLALIESGFNPSAYSYAHAAGPWQFIAGTGARYGLKRSWWLDERRDPIKSTYAAAKYLRDLYKEFDDWFLALAAYNCGELRIWRAIRMEGTRDYWKLRSLPRQSRNYIPTLMAGINIALNPEKYGFKNSPKDTWVWDEVILDRCYELEDIAKASGISAKTIREYNPELRRWMTPPEVKKYILRVPKGRSKGLADKLAKLPDIDKKPQWITHRVRRGQTLGYIARKYGTSISSLVAANNIRNRNQIKVGQRIQIPVNNYHTAAYPTSSNKNKIIHVVKKGETLS
;
A
#
# COMPACT_ATOMS: atom_id res chain seq x y z
N MET A 1 -33.57 22.21 26.88
CA MET A 1 -32.65 22.27 25.73
C MET A 1 -32.89 21.16 24.70
N ILE A 2 -33.18 19.91 25.05
CA ILE A 2 -33.37 18.82 24.05
C ILE A 2 -34.69 18.92 23.24
N ASN A 3 -35.74 19.57 23.77
CA ASN A 3 -37.02 19.75 23.07
C ASN A 3 -37.11 21.01 22.17
N ILE A 4 -36.12 21.90 22.22
CA ILE A 4 -36.09 23.12 21.40
C ILE A 4 -35.39 22.81 20.06
N GLU A 5 -34.32 22.01 20.06
CA GLU A 5 -33.63 21.57 18.83
C GLU A 5 -34.49 20.66 17.96
N ARG A 6 -35.27 19.73 18.55
CA ARG A 6 -36.23 18.91 17.79
C ARG A 6 -37.37 19.72 17.15
N ARG A 7 -37.84 20.78 17.82
CA ARG A 7 -38.88 21.67 17.29
C ARG A 7 -38.37 22.61 16.21
N ILE A 8 -37.12 23.09 16.30
CA ILE A 8 -36.50 23.90 15.24
C ILE A 8 -36.26 23.07 13.97
N ILE A 9 -35.83 21.81 14.12
CA ILE A 9 -35.66 20.89 12.98
C ILE A 9 -37.01 20.54 12.34
N GLN A 10 -38.08 20.32 13.12
CA GLN A 10 -39.43 20.07 12.58
C GLN A 10 -40.08 21.31 11.93
N ILE A 11 -39.77 22.53 12.40
CA ILE A 11 -40.28 23.78 11.82
C ILE A 11 -39.52 24.12 10.53
N LEU A 12 -38.21 23.85 10.44
CA LEU A 12 -37.45 23.94 9.18
C LEU A 12 -37.92 22.88 8.16
N PHE A 13 -38.35 21.71 8.63
CA PHE A 13 -38.91 20.64 7.79
C PHE A 13 -40.32 20.97 7.24
N LEU A 14 -41.16 21.69 8.00
CA LEU A 14 -42.49 22.11 7.54
C LEU A 14 -42.47 23.33 6.60
N LEU A 15 -41.50 24.24 6.74
CA LEU A 15 -41.36 25.42 5.88
C LEU A 15 -40.84 25.08 4.48
N LEU A 16 -40.18 23.93 4.31
CA LEU A 16 -39.74 23.41 3.00
C LEU A 16 -40.82 22.59 2.27
N LEU A 17 -41.93 22.26 2.94
CA LEU A 17 -43.03 21.45 2.39
C LEU A 17 -44.27 22.28 1.97
N ILE A 18 -44.35 23.56 2.33
CA ILE A 18 -45.56 24.39 2.08
C ILE A 18 -45.43 25.30 0.85
N PHE A 19 -44.25 25.46 0.24
CA PHE A 19 -44.11 26.20 -1.03
C PHE A 19 -44.06 25.30 -2.27
N SER A 20 -44.63 24.10 -2.16
CA SER A 20 -45.10 23.32 -3.30
C SER A 20 -46.59 23.02 -3.08
N MET A 21 -47.47 23.80 -3.73
CA MET A 21 -48.71 23.35 -4.39
C MET A 21 -49.73 24.49 -4.50
N GLY A 22 -49.90 24.97 -5.72
CA GLY A 22 -50.98 25.87 -6.12
C GLY A 22 -51.30 25.68 -7.60
N PHE A 23 -51.96 24.57 -7.91
CA PHE A 23 -52.77 24.29 -9.10
C PHE A 23 -52.14 24.44 -10.51
N SER A 24 -51.90 23.28 -11.13
CA SER A 24 -51.86 23.09 -12.58
C SER A 24 -53.22 22.59 -13.08
N ALA A 25 -53.73 23.22 -14.15
CA ALA A 25 -54.59 22.70 -15.24
C ALA A 25 -55.19 23.93 -15.97
N GLU A 26 -55.11 24.16 -17.29
CA GLU A 26 -55.24 23.24 -18.43
C GLU A 26 -54.72 23.90 -19.75
N ARG A 27 -54.13 23.07 -20.65
CA ARG A 27 -53.99 23.12 -22.15
C ARG A 27 -53.69 24.48 -22.83
N ASN A 28 -52.82 24.65 -23.83
CA ASN A 28 -52.44 23.79 -24.96
C ASN A 28 -51.24 24.41 -25.73
N THR A 29 -50.42 23.56 -26.36
CA THR A 29 -49.56 23.77 -27.57
C THR A 29 -48.45 24.84 -27.63
N ASN A 30 -47.24 24.34 -27.95
CA ASN A 30 -46.09 24.91 -28.69
C ASN A 30 -44.81 25.39 -27.95
N THR A 31 -43.71 24.73 -28.35
CA THR A 31 -42.28 25.15 -28.45
C THR A 31 -41.36 25.24 -27.21
N GLN A 32 -40.12 24.75 -27.40
CA GLN A 32 -38.84 24.89 -26.65
C GLN A 32 -38.41 23.73 -25.71
N PRO A 33 -37.09 23.52 -25.50
CA PRO A 33 -36.39 22.22 -25.53
C PRO A 33 -36.52 21.41 -24.24
N ASP A 34 -36.59 20.09 -24.40
CA ASP A 34 -36.94 19.13 -23.34
C ASP A 34 -35.81 18.92 -22.32
N SER A 35 -36.20 19.01 -21.04
CA SER A 35 -35.39 18.85 -19.83
C SER A 35 -35.22 17.39 -19.38
N THR A 36 -35.61 16.43 -20.22
CA THR A 36 -35.54 14.99 -19.95
C THR A 36 -34.11 14.43 -20.03
N ASP A 37 -33.24 15.02 -20.85
CA ASP A 37 -31.84 14.57 -20.98
C ASP A 37 -30.99 14.82 -19.72
N LEU A 38 -31.34 15.79 -18.87
CA LEU A 38 -30.52 16.13 -17.70
C LEU A 38 -30.81 15.25 -16.47
N ASN A 39 -32.08 14.85 -16.25
CA ASN A 39 -32.44 13.97 -15.14
C ASN A 39 -32.03 12.51 -15.40
N ASP A 40 -32.21 12.03 -16.64
CA ASP A 40 -31.76 10.68 -17.03
C ASP A 40 -30.23 10.54 -16.94
N ASN A 41 -29.47 11.60 -17.25
CA ASN A 41 -28.00 11.59 -17.14
C ASN A 41 -27.48 11.67 -15.69
N ILE A 42 -28.28 12.23 -14.76
CA ILE A 42 -27.93 12.32 -13.33
C ILE A 42 -28.29 11.02 -12.60
N GLU A 43 -29.46 10.44 -12.87
CA GLU A 43 -29.86 9.14 -12.31
C GLU A 43 -28.93 8.02 -12.79
N ASN A 44 -28.63 7.95 -14.09
CA ASN A 44 -27.71 6.96 -14.66
C ASN A 44 -26.29 7.05 -14.05
N ASN A 45 -25.77 8.26 -13.84
CA ASN A 45 -24.46 8.45 -13.19
C ASN A 45 -24.46 8.02 -11.73
N SER A 46 -25.58 8.18 -11.03
CA SER A 46 -25.68 7.85 -9.61
C SER A 46 -25.79 6.34 -9.39
N ASP A 47 -26.48 5.64 -10.29
CA ASP A 47 -26.59 4.18 -10.30
C ASP A 47 -25.27 3.52 -10.70
N GLU A 48 -24.59 4.02 -11.74
CA GLU A 48 -23.25 3.54 -12.11
C GLU A 48 -22.24 3.73 -10.98
N LEU A 49 -22.34 4.87 -10.27
CA LEU A 49 -21.48 5.16 -9.13
C LEU A 49 -21.77 4.24 -7.94
N PHE A 50 -23.04 3.95 -7.64
CA PHE A 50 -23.41 2.97 -6.62
C PHE A 50 -22.81 1.61 -6.95
N GLU A 51 -23.04 1.10 -8.16
CA GLU A 51 -22.57 -0.23 -8.57
C GLU A 51 -21.04 -0.33 -8.52
N LEU A 52 -20.35 0.73 -8.93
CA LEU A 52 -18.89 0.79 -8.87
C LEU A 52 -18.38 0.72 -7.42
N LEU A 53 -18.91 1.56 -6.53
CA LEU A 53 -18.51 1.60 -5.12
C LEU A 53 -18.88 0.31 -4.40
N PHE A 54 -20.03 -0.26 -4.72
CA PHE A 54 -20.51 -1.46 -4.09
C PHE A 54 -19.72 -2.68 -4.54
N SER A 55 -19.33 -2.74 -5.81
CA SER A 55 -18.38 -3.71 -6.34
C SER A 55 -17.00 -3.55 -5.70
N GLU A 56 -16.50 -2.32 -5.55
CA GLU A 56 -15.22 -2.04 -4.91
C GLU A 56 -15.21 -2.47 -3.44
N ALA A 57 -16.26 -2.13 -2.69
CA ALA A 57 -16.42 -2.55 -1.30
C ALA A 57 -16.44 -4.09 -1.18
N LYS A 58 -17.24 -4.76 -2.01
CA LYS A 58 -17.31 -6.23 -2.03
C LYS A 58 -15.96 -6.86 -2.40
N SER A 59 -15.26 -6.32 -3.38
CA SER A 59 -13.95 -6.82 -3.83
C SER A 59 -12.94 -6.76 -2.70
N TYR A 60 -12.81 -5.60 -2.04
CA TYR A 60 -11.90 -5.46 -0.91
C TYR A 60 -12.32 -6.33 0.27
N TYR A 61 -13.61 -6.43 0.60
CA TYR A 61 -14.05 -7.36 1.64
C TYR A 61 -13.67 -8.82 1.34
N VAL A 62 -13.82 -9.29 0.10
CA VAL A 62 -13.39 -10.65 -0.30
C VAL A 62 -11.87 -10.80 -0.17
N GLU A 63 -11.11 -9.80 -0.61
CA GLU A 63 -9.66 -9.78 -0.41
C GLU A 63 -9.28 -9.83 1.08
N ALA A 64 -10.04 -9.15 1.94
CA ALA A 64 -9.84 -9.18 3.39
C ALA A 64 -10.05 -10.58 3.97
N LEU A 65 -11.07 -11.30 3.52
CA LEU A 65 -11.33 -12.69 3.93
C LEU A 65 -10.23 -13.64 3.44
N ILE A 66 -9.79 -13.48 2.20
CA ILE A 66 -8.71 -14.28 1.59
C ILE A 66 -7.41 -14.03 2.35
N ALA A 67 -7.06 -12.76 2.56
CA ALA A 67 -5.92 -12.34 3.36
C ALA A 67 -6.00 -12.91 4.79
N GLY A 68 -7.19 -12.90 5.36
CA GLY A 68 -7.51 -13.45 6.68
C GLY A 68 -7.23 -14.93 6.79
N HIS A 69 -7.67 -15.69 5.79
CA HIS A 69 -7.38 -17.11 5.67
C HIS A 69 -5.86 -17.39 5.61
N PHE A 70 -5.11 -16.56 4.89
CA PHE A 70 -3.65 -16.63 4.83
C PHE A 70 -2.93 -15.99 6.04
N LYS A 71 -3.69 -15.44 7.00
CA LYS A 71 -3.19 -14.71 8.18
C LYS A 71 -2.25 -13.57 7.80
N ASP A 72 -2.45 -12.97 6.63
CA ASP A 72 -1.80 -11.73 6.22
C ASP A 72 -2.51 -10.59 6.98
N THR A 73 -2.20 -10.49 8.28
CA THR A 73 -2.83 -9.57 9.24
C THR A 73 -2.86 -8.15 8.71
N SER A 74 -1.77 -7.83 8.02
CA SER A 74 -1.60 -6.61 7.34
C SER A 74 -2.65 -6.49 6.23
N GLU A 75 -2.56 -7.25 5.15
CA GLU A 75 -3.52 -7.16 4.04
C GLU A 75 -5.01 -7.16 4.46
N VAL A 76 -5.37 -7.92 5.51
CA VAL A 76 -6.71 -7.89 6.09
C VAL A 76 -7.14 -6.47 6.47
N LYS A 77 -6.32 -5.73 7.22
CA LYS A 77 -6.68 -4.41 7.73
C LYS A 77 -6.90 -3.41 6.58
N TYR A 78 -6.05 -3.42 5.55
CA TYR A 78 -6.24 -2.54 4.39
C TYR A 78 -7.51 -2.85 3.65
N CYS A 79 -7.77 -4.13 3.40
CA CYS A 79 -8.93 -4.55 2.65
C CYS A 79 -10.21 -4.16 3.42
N PHE A 80 -10.21 -4.27 4.75
CA PHE A 80 -11.29 -3.72 5.56
C PHE A 80 -11.36 -2.19 5.51
N ASP A 81 -10.23 -1.48 5.68
CA ASP A 81 -10.21 -0.01 5.63
C ASP A 81 -10.75 0.51 4.29
N ARG A 82 -10.30 -0.03 3.16
CA ARG A 82 -10.84 0.33 1.83
C ARG A 82 -12.28 -0.06 1.63
N SER A 83 -12.68 -1.24 2.09
CA SER A 83 -14.06 -1.63 2.02
C SER A 83 -14.94 -0.67 2.84
N PHE A 84 -14.48 -0.21 4.00
CA PHE A 84 -15.18 0.79 4.80
C PHE A 84 -15.17 2.17 4.15
N GLU A 85 -14.09 2.58 3.48
CA GLU A 85 -14.05 3.83 2.71
C GLU A 85 -15.08 3.83 1.56
N ALA A 86 -15.19 2.71 0.82
CA ALA A 86 -16.19 2.54 -0.22
C ALA A 86 -17.61 2.54 0.37
N ILE A 87 -17.82 1.88 1.51
CA ILE A 87 -19.10 1.89 2.27
C ILE A 87 -19.50 3.30 2.70
N THR A 88 -18.59 4.07 3.32
CA THR A 88 -18.85 5.47 3.67
C THR A 88 -19.25 6.24 2.43
N GLY A 89 -18.61 5.94 1.31
CA GLY A 89 -18.93 6.55 0.05
C GLY A 89 -20.31 6.25 -0.53
N ILE A 90 -20.84 5.06 -0.27
CA ILE A 90 -22.22 4.70 -0.63
C ILE A 90 -23.20 5.37 0.32
N SER A 91 -22.85 5.50 1.61
CA SER A 91 -23.72 6.14 2.62
C SER A 91 -23.96 7.63 2.40
N GLU A 92 -23.12 8.27 1.60
CA GLU A 92 -23.24 9.68 1.18
C GLU A 92 -24.06 9.87 -0.11
N LEU A 93 -24.57 8.78 -0.71
CA LEU A 93 -25.45 8.86 -1.89
C LEU A 93 -26.89 9.10 -1.45
N ASP A 94 -27.47 10.23 -1.86
CA ASP A 94 -28.86 10.58 -1.59
C ASP A 94 -29.86 9.88 -2.56
N THR A 95 -29.37 9.14 -3.54
CA THR A 95 -30.15 8.59 -4.68
C THR A 95 -30.41 7.07 -4.61
N LEU A 96 -30.05 6.41 -3.51
CA LEU A 96 -30.19 4.95 -3.38
C LEU A 96 -31.65 4.49 -3.51
N ASN A 97 -31.90 3.60 -4.47
CA ASN A 97 -33.20 2.94 -4.58
C ASN A 97 -33.41 1.92 -3.44
N PRO A 98 -34.66 1.48 -3.17
CA PRO A 98 -34.96 0.60 -2.05
C PRO A 98 -34.19 -0.74 -2.06
N LEU A 99 -33.92 -1.30 -3.25
CA LEU A 99 -33.21 -2.55 -3.41
C LEU A 99 -31.71 -2.39 -3.11
N GLN A 100 -31.08 -1.35 -3.66
CA GLN A 100 -29.68 -1.00 -3.40
C GLN A 100 -29.45 -0.73 -1.91
N LYS A 101 -30.40 -0.05 -1.26
CA LYS A 101 -30.34 0.24 0.18
C LYS A 101 -30.39 -1.04 1.03
N ASP A 102 -31.25 -1.99 0.67
CA ASP A 102 -31.34 -3.29 1.35
C ASP A 102 -30.03 -4.09 1.20
N ASP A 103 -29.54 -4.22 -0.03
CA ASP A 103 -28.29 -4.91 -0.34
C ASP A 103 -27.09 -4.28 0.38
N PHE A 104 -27.02 -2.94 0.40
CA PHE A 104 -25.98 -2.20 1.10
C PHE A 104 -26.02 -2.42 2.61
N ASN A 105 -27.20 -2.37 3.24
CA ASN A 105 -27.33 -2.60 4.68
C ASN A 105 -26.91 -4.02 5.06
N ARG A 106 -27.37 -5.02 4.29
CA ARG A 106 -27.00 -6.43 4.52
C ARG A 106 -25.49 -6.65 4.39
N PHE A 107 -24.85 -5.99 3.43
CA PHE A 107 -23.41 -6.02 3.27
C PHE A 107 -22.68 -5.38 4.47
N CYS A 108 -23.13 -4.20 4.91
CA CYS A 108 -22.59 -3.48 6.07
C CYS A 108 -22.66 -4.28 7.37
N GLU A 109 -23.78 -4.96 7.62
CA GLU A 109 -23.92 -5.84 8.79
C GLU A 109 -22.92 -7.00 8.73
N LYS A 110 -22.82 -7.66 7.58
CA LYS A 110 -21.93 -8.81 7.38
C LYS A 110 -20.46 -8.45 7.59
N ILE A 111 -20.00 -7.38 6.94
CA ILE A 111 -18.59 -6.97 7.02
C ILE A 111 -18.21 -6.52 8.42
N THR A 112 -19.10 -5.81 9.12
CA THR A 112 -18.86 -5.34 10.49
C THR A 112 -18.77 -6.51 11.45
N ASN A 113 -19.68 -7.48 11.35
CA ASN A 113 -19.63 -8.69 12.16
C ASN A 113 -18.33 -9.46 11.93
N ASP A 114 -17.97 -9.72 10.67
CA ASP A 114 -16.76 -10.49 10.35
C ASP A 114 -15.49 -9.77 10.81
N PHE A 115 -15.43 -8.43 10.69
CA PHE A 115 -14.32 -7.63 11.22
C PHE A 115 -14.17 -7.81 12.73
N GLN A 116 -15.27 -7.67 13.48
CA GLN A 116 -15.27 -7.73 14.93
C GLN A 116 -14.94 -9.14 15.47
N THR A 117 -15.47 -10.19 14.84
CA THR A 117 -15.29 -11.56 15.34
C THR A 117 -13.98 -12.19 14.89
N ASN A 118 -13.55 -11.94 13.64
CA ASN A 118 -12.50 -12.73 13.01
C ASN A 118 -11.14 -12.01 12.96
N PHE A 119 -11.10 -10.69 13.20
CA PHE A 119 -9.92 -9.86 12.87
C PHE A 119 -9.48 -8.89 13.97
N SER A 120 -9.76 -9.19 15.24
CA SER A 120 -9.42 -8.33 16.40
C SER A 120 -7.91 -8.16 16.69
N TYR A 121 -7.02 -8.81 15.95
CA TYR A 121 -5.58 -8.92 16.25
C TYR A 121 -4.65 -7.98 15.45
N LEU A 122 -5.17 -6.97 14.75
CA LEU A 122 -4.47 -6.24 13.66
C LEU A 122 -3.64 -4.98 14.01
N ASN A 123 -3.18 -4.79 15.25
CA ASN A 123 -2.48 -3.55 15.64
C ASN A 123 -0.91 -3.66 15.58
N GLY A 124 -0.27 -2.99 14.60
CA GLY A 124 1.17 -2.62 14.47
C GLY A 124 2.10 -3.63 13.74
N ASP A 125 3.27 -3.35 13.11
CA ASP A 125 4.08 -2.13 12.82
C ASP A 125 5.18 -2.45 11.70
N SER A 126 5.58 -1.52 10.79
CA SER A 126 6.62 -1.62 9.72
C SER A 126 7.04 -0.25 9.12
N GLY A 127 8.30 -0.05 8.69
CA GLY A 127 8.94 1.27 8.41
C GLY A 127 8.28 2.32 7.49
N ALA A 128 7.31 2.01 6.60
CA ALA A 128 6.52 3.09 5.97
C ALA A 128 5.60 3.77 7.00
N ILE A 129 5.35 3.11 8.13
CA ILE A 129 4.78 3.71 9.33
C ILE A 129 5.60 4.90 9.77
N GLY A 130 6.92 4.91 9.60
CA GLY A 130 7.66 6.10 9.96
C GLY A 130 7.39 7.27 9.01
N VAL A 131 7.16 7.04 7.71
CA VAL A 131 6.79 8.12 6.76
C VAL A 131 5.35 8.56 7.01
N ALA A 132 4.44 7.61 7.20
CA ALA A 132 3.05 7.86 7.57
C ALA A 132 2.92 8.58 8.92
N PHE A 133 3.76 8.24 9.89
CA PHE A 133 3.86 8.89 11.19
C PHE A 133 4.35 10.33 11.02
N ILE A 134 5.40 10.56 10.23
CA ILE A 134 5.84 11.92 9.88
C ILE A 134 4.71 12.71 9.25
N ARG A 135 4.00 12.14 8.26
CA ARG A 135 2.81 12.79 7.66
C ARG A 135 1.76 13.12 8.72
N GLU A 136 1.50 12.22 9.66
CA GLU A 136 0.52 12.44 10.73
C GLU A 136 0.97 13.52 11.72
N GLU A 137 2.25 13.57 12.07
CA GLU A 137 2.82 14.63 12.92
C GLU A 137 2.80 15.98 12.21
N ILE A 138 3.13 16.03 10.91
CA ILE A 138 2.94 17.22 10.06
C ILE A 138 1.48 17.63 10.08
N ASN A 139 0.54 16.69 9.91
CA ASN A 139 -0.90 16.98 9.91
C ASN A 139 -1.38 17.60 11.22
N LYS A 140 -0.84 17.15 12.35
CA LYS A 140 -1.12 17.73 13.67
C LYS A 140 -0.52 19.13 13.80
N ALA A 141 0.78 19.27 13.52
CA ALA A 141 1.51 20.53 13.65
C ALA A 141 0.94 21.66 12.76
N VAL A 142 0.50 21.30 11.55
CA VAL A 142 -0.10 22.25 10.59
C VAL A 142 -1.51 22.69 11.04
N LEU A 143 -2.24 21.88 11.82
CA LEU A 143 -3.58 22.24 12.30
C LEU A 143 -3.57 23.24 13.45
N ASP A 144 -2.65 23.08 14.38
CA ASP A 144 -2.58 23.93 15.59
C ASP A 144 -2.21 25.38 15.27
N THR A 145 -1.75 25.64 14.04
CA THR A 145 -1.18 26.92 13.64
C THR A 145 -1.95 27.64 12.53
N VAL A 146 -3.01 27.05 11.94
CA VAL A 146 -3.71 27.63 10.78
C VAL A 146 -5.23 27.64 10.98
N ARG A 147 -5.80 28.82 11.24
CA ARG A 147 -7.17 29.13 10.79
C ARG A 147 -7.15 29.07 9.26
N ILE A 148 -7.86 28.13 8.65
CA ILE A 148 -7.91 27.92 7.20
C ILE A 148 -8.65 29.09 6.52
N GLY A 149 -8.01 30.24 6.46
CA GLY A 149 -8.46 31.44 5.76
C GLY A 149 -7.32 31.98 4.90
N ARG A 150 -7.61 32.12 3.59
CA ARG A 150 -6.81 32.80 2.54
C ARG A 150 -5.29 32.76 2.74
N ASP A 151 -4.69 31.56 2.76
CA ASP A 151 -3.26 31.46 2.46
C ASP A 151 -3.07 31.78 0.97
N THR A 152 -2.25 32.79 0.67
CA THR A 152 -1.90 33.14 -0.70
C THR A 152 -0.99 32.05 -1.26
N LEU A 153 -1.47 31.35 -2.30
CA LEU A 153 -0.66 30.42 -3.06
C LEU A 153 0.25 31.20 -4.02
N ILE A 154 1.55 30.92 -3.99
CA ILE A 154 2.55 31.54 -4.85
C ILE A 154 3.08 30.46 -5.79
N VAL A 155 2.99 30.71 -7.10
CA VAL A 155 3.54 29.83 -8.13
C VAL A 155 5.02 30.15 -8.31
N LEU A 156 5.88 29.15 -8.15
CA LEU A 156 7.33 29.26 -8.30
C LEU A 156 7.80 28.82 -9.69
N ASP A 157 7.18 27.78 -10.24
CA ASP A 157 7.41 27.26 -11.60
C ASP A 157 6.10 26.68 -12.15
N ASP A 158 5.77 26.99 -13.40
CA ASP A 158 4.58 26.52 -14.11
C ASP A 158 4.88 26.36 -15.61
N ARG A 159 6.05 25.83 -15.92
CA ARG A 159 6.46 25.58 -17.31
C ARG A 159 5.57 24.47 -17.92
N PRO A 160 5.16 24.62 -19.19
CA PRO A 160 4.39 23.59 -19.89
C PRO A 160 5.09 22.23 -19.86
N GLY A 161 4.33 21.16 -19.61
CA GLY A 161 4.87 19.79 -19.51
C GLY A 161 5.55 19.47 -18.17
N HIS A 162 5.59 20.41 -17.24
CA HIS A 162 6.08 20.20 -15.87
C HIS A 162 4.94 20.21 -14.85
N LEU A 163 5.21 19.68 -13.66
CA LEU A 163 4.32 19.82 -12.52
C LEU A 163 4.38 21.26 -11.99
N PRO A 164 3.25 21.96 -11.78
CA PRO A 164 3.27 23.29 -11.16
C PRO A 164 3.86 23.24 -9.76
N ILE A 165 4.97 23.96 -9.55
CA ILE A 165 5.63 24.06 -8.26
C ILE A 165 5.13 25.31 -7.55
N VAL A 166 4.56 25.12 -6.38
CA VAL A 166 3.93 26.18 -5.60
C VAL A 166 4.49 26.24 -4.18
N THR A 167 4.36 27.41 -3.56
CA THR A 167 4.61 27.61 -2.14
C THR A 167 3.45 28.39 -1.50
N SER A 168 3.35 28.27 -0.18
CA SER A 168 2.41 29.00 0.68
C SER A 168 2.94 28.95 2.11
N LYS A 169 2.39 29.76 3.01
CA LYS A 169 2.74 29.70 4.45
C LYS A 169 2.62 28.29 5.03
N LYS A 170 1.60 27.54 4.59
CA LYS A 170 1.41 26.15 4.97
C LYS A 170 2.57 25.26 4.50
N ILE A 171 3.03 25.43 3.25
CA ILE A 171 4.15 24.67 2.67
C ILE A 171 5.47 25.04 3.36
N GLU A 172 5.70 26.33 3.62
CA GLU A 172 6.90 26.83 4.30
C GLU A 172 7.05 26.22 5.70
N ARG A 173 5.98 26.11 6.48
CA ARG A 173 6.00 25.43 7.79
C ARG A 173 6.34 23.95 7.70
N ILE A 174 5.88 23.27 6.64
CA ILE A 174 6.22 21.86 6.42
C ILE A 174 7.72 21.75 6.06
N ILE A 175 8.24 22.69 5.29
CA ILE A 175 9.68 22.78 5.01
C ILE A 175 10.46 22.97 6.32
N GLU A 176 10.06 23.93 7.16
CA GLU A 176 10.67 24.16 8.49
C GLU A 176 10.65 22.89 9.34
N TYR A 177 9.54 22.16 9.37
CA TYR A 177 9.45 20.88 10.07
C TYR A 177 10.47 19.86 9.55
N PHE A 178 10.62 19.71 8.24
CA PHE A 178 11.63 18.81 7.67
C PHE A 178 13.05 19.26 7.96
N VAL A 179 13.32 20.57 7.95
CA VAL A 179 14.63 21.14 8.23
C VAL A 179 15.01 21.04 9.71
N GLU A 180 14.07 21.24 10.64
CA GLU A 180 14.37 21.32 12.06
C GLU A 180 14.13 20.02 12.83
N LYS A 181 13.08 19.26 12.48
CA LYS A 181 12.63 18.09 13.24
C LYS A 181 13.02 16.77 12.59
N GLU A 182 12.93 16.68 11.26
CA GLU A 182 13.16 15.43 10.51
C GLU A 182 14.40 15.49 9.61
N HIS A 183 15.34 16.42 9.86
CA HIS A 183 16.48 16.72 8.98
C HIS A 183 17.25 15.48 8.53
N LYS A 184 17.71 14.68 9.50
CA LYS A 184 18.50 13.47 9.23
C LYS A 184 17.73 12.49 8.35
N ARG A 185 16.43 12.31 8.63
CA ARG A 185 15.61 11.32 7.95
C ARG A 185 15.25 11.76 6.54
N PHE A 186 14.99 13.05 6.35
CA PHE A 186 14.77 13.62 5.03
C PHE A 186 16.06 13.59 4.19
N GLN A 187 17.24 13.84 4.80
CA GLN A 187 18.53 13.65 4.13
C GLN A 187 18.71 12.21 3.65
N GLU A 188 18.38 11.20 4.46
CA GLU A 188 18.43 9.79 4.04
C GLU A 188 17.52 9.52 2.82
N TRP A 189 16.36 10.19 2.73
CA TRP A 189 15.46 10.06 1.58
C TRP A 189 16.04 10.70 0.31
N LEU A 190 16.66 11.88 0.44
CA LEU A 190 17.38 12.55 -0.65
C LEU A 190 18.55 11.68 -1.14
N ASP A 191 19.31 11.10 -0.21
CA ASP A 191 20.43 10.21 -0.53
C ASP A 191 19.94 8.97 -1.30
N ASN A 192 18.83 8.36 -0.85
CA ASN A 192 18.26 7.17 -1.49
C ASN A 192 17.68 7.45 -2.89
N ALA A 193 17.32 8.69 -3.21
CA ALA A 193 16.80 9.05 -4.52
C ALA A 193 17.75 8.64 -5.65
N GLY A 194 19.07 8.75 -5.43
CA GLY A 194 20.08 8.38 -6.44
C GLY A 194 20.12 6.90 -6.80
N LEU A 195 19.64 6.00 -5.92
CA LEU A 195 19.70 4.54 -6.14
C LEU A 195 18.93 4.09 -7.39
N TYR A 196 17.81 4.75 -7.69
CA TYR A 196 16.88 4.35 -8.75
C TYR A 196 16.60 5.44 -9.79
N ARG A 197 17.18 6.64 -9.62
CA ARG A 197 16.91 7.83 -10.44
C ARG A 197 17.07 7.57 -11.95
N GLU A 198 18.18 6.95 -12.34
CA GLU A 198 18.51 6.66 -13.76
C GLU A 198 17.58 5.62 -14.40
N TYR A 199 16.79 4.88 -13.61
CA TYR A 199 15.78 3.96 -14.15
C TYR A 199 14.38 4.57 -14.09
N MET A 200 14.03 5.25 -13.00
CA MET A 200 12.67 5.74 -12.80
C MET A 200 12.34 6.94 -13.70
N LEU A 201 13.26 7.90 -13.86
CA LEU A 201 13.00 9.10 -14.67
C LEU A 201 12.76 8.77 -16.15
N PRO A 202 13.57 7.93 -16.82
CA PRO A 202 13.28 7.54 -18.19
C PRO A 202 11.91 6.88 -18.36
N ILE A 203 11.47 6.06 -17.40
CA ILE A 203 10.15 5.43 -17.43
C ILE A 203 9.04 6.48 -17.32
N LEU A 204 9.17 7.48 -16.45
CA LEU A 204 8.19 8.57 -16.37
C LEU A 204 8.10 9.35 -17.70
N ARG A 205 9.26 9.68 -18.29
CA ARG A 205 9.34 10.38 -19.58
C ARG A 205 8.75 9.58 -20.74
N GLU A 206 8.93 8.26 -20.75
CA GLU A 206 8.32 7.35 -21.74
C GLU A 206 6.79 7.48 -21.76
N TYR A 207 6.18 7.73 -20.61
CA TYR A 207 4.74 7.93 -20.46
C TYR A 207 4.31 9.40 -20.63
N GLY A 208 5.23 10.29 -21.01
CA GLY A 208 4.99 11.72 -21.17
C GLY A 208 4.73 12.45 -19.86
N LEU A 209 5.25 11.92 -18.74
CA LEU A 209 5.02 12.47 -17.41
C LEU A 209 6.12 13.45 -16.99
N PRO A 210 5.80 14.48 -16.19
CA PRO A 210 6.78 15.37 -15.58
C PRO A 210 7.80 14.63 -14.71
N ASP A 211 9.07 15.04 -14.78
CA ASP A 211 10.16 14.48 -13.99
C ASP A 211 9.93 14.66 -12.48
N GLU A 212 9.25 15.75 -12.08
CA GLU A 212 8.98 16.08 -10.68
C GLU A 212 8.13 15.02 -9.97
N LEU A 213 7.34 14.23 -10.72
CA LEU A 213 6.56 13.12 -10.17
C LEU A 213 7.44 12.02 -9.58
N PHE A 214 8.73 11.97 -9.92
CA PHE A 214 9.71 11.11 -9.25
C PHE A 214 9.75 11.31 -7.73
N TYR A 215 9.58 12.55 -7.26
CA TYR A 215 9.59 12.89 -5.84
C TYR A 215 8.32 12.44 -5.09
N LEU A 216 7.32 11.92 -5.79
CA LEU A 216 6.21 11.21 -5.15
C LEU A 216 6.74 10.02 -4.34
N ALA A 217 7.66 9.23 -4.90
CA ALA A 217 8.28 8.09 -4.22
C ALA A 217 9.14 8.51 -3.01
N LEU A 218 9.68 9.73 -3.01
CA LEU A 218 10.35 10.33 -1.85
C LEU A 218 9.38 10.44 -0.68
N ILE A 219 8.22 11.07 -0.92
CA ILE A 219 7.24 11.33 0.13
C ILE A 219 6.44 10.09 0.49
N GLU A 220 6.28 9.11 -0.42
CA GLU A 220 5.61 7.83 -0.15
C GLU A 220 6.43 6.90 0.74
N SER A 221 7.73 6.76 0.48
CA SER A 221 8.53 5.73 1.16
C SER A 221 9.98 6.11 1.42
N GLY A 222 10.43 7.28 0.97
CA GLY A 222 11.85 7.63 0.93
C GLY A 222 12.63 6.73 -0.02
N PHE A 223 12.02 6.33 -1.14
CA PHE A 223 12.55 5.37 -2.13
C PHE A 223 12.85 3.98 -1.58
N ASN A 224 12.24 3.58 -0.46
CA ASN A 224 12.51 2.28 0.15
C ASN A 224 11.67 1.16 -0.52
N PRO A 225 12.28 0.21 -1.24
CA PRO A 225 11.53 -0.85 -1.91
C PRO A 225 10.94 -1.88 -0.94
N SER A 226 11.44 -1.94 0.29
CA SER A 226 10.89 -2.77 1.36
C SER A 226 9.87 -2.05 2.24
N ALA A 227 9.49 -0.82 1.88
CA ALA A 227 8.50 -0.05 2.60
C ALA A 227 7.15 -0.78 2.62
N TYR A 228 6.52 -0.75 3.78
CA TYR A 228 5.21 -1.34 4.02
C TYR A 228 4.46 -0.52 5.07
N SER A 229 3.25 -0.06 4.75
CA SER A 229 2.48 0.84 5.63
C SER A 229 1.43 0.12 6.46
N TYR A 230 0.88 0.86 7.41
CA TYR A 230 -0.30 0.45 8.17
C TYR A 230 -1.52 0.21 7.30
N ALA A 231 -1.62 0.90 6.15
CA ALA A 231 -2.66 0.72 5.14
C ALA A 231 -2.19 -0.23 4.01
N HIS A 232 -1.18 -1.06 4.27
CA HIS A 232 -0.70 -2.17 3.41
C HIS A 232 -0.24 -1.80 2.01
N ALA A 233 0.00 -0.51 1.82
CA ALA A 233 0.78 0.02 0.71
C ALA A 233 2.22 -0.49 0.80
N ALA A 234 2.80 -0.87 -0.35
CA ALA A 234 4.10 -1.51 -0.42
C ALA A 234 5.01 -0.87 -1.48
N GLY A 235 6.31 -0.94 -1.21
CA GLY A 235 7.35 -0.53 -2.14
C GLY A 235 7.53 0.98 -2.28
N PRO A 236 8.32 1.42 -3.27
CA PRO A 236 8.77 2.81 -3.38
C PRO A 236 7.62 3.78 -3.62
N TRP A 237 6.63 3.33 -4.41
CA TRP A 237 5.44 4.10 -4.79
C TRP A 237 4.25 3.91 -3.85
N GLN A 238 4.39 3.09 -2.80
CA GLN A 238 3.31 2.77 -1.85
C GLN A 238 2.00 2.34 -2.55
N PHE A 239 2.11 1.43 -3.52
CA PHE A 239 0.94 0.81 -4.11
C PHE A 239 0.25 -0.07 -3.10
N ILE A 240 -1.08 -0.01 -3.04
CA ILE A 240 -1.82 -1.09 -2.41
C ILE A 240 -2.21 -2.18 -3.41
N ALA A 241 -2.50 -3.38 -2.92
CA ALA A 241 -2.60 -4.60 -3.71
C ALA A 241 -3.62 -4.49 -4.85
N GLY A 242 -4.86 -4.08 -4.56
CA GLY A 242 -5.91 -3.92 -5.58
C GLY A 242 -5.50 -2.95 -6.71
N THR A 243 -5.04 -1.75 -6.35
CA THR A 243 -4.55 -0.76 -7.32
C THR A 243 -3.32 -1.28 -8.08
N GLY A 244 -2.35 -1.88 -7.38
CA GLY A 244 -1.17 -2.45 -8.00
C GLY A 244 -1.52 -3.56 -9.01
N ALA A 245 -2.45 -4.44 -8.67
CA ALA A 245 -2.94 -5.49 -9.55
C ALA A 245 -3.66 -4.91 -10.78
N ARG A 246 -4.49 -3.87 -10.60
CA ARG A 246 -5.13 -3.12 -11.70
C ARG A 246 -4.09 -2.62 -12.72
N TYR A 247 -2.93 -2.18 -12.25
CA TYR A 247 -1.82 -1.71 -13.09
C TYR A 247 -0.77 -2.79 -13.44
N GLY A 248 -1.09 -4.07 -13.21
CA GLY A 248 -0.33 -5.22 -13.70
C GLY A 248 0.77 -5.73 -12.76
N LEU A 249 0.84 -5.25 -11.51
CA LEU A 249 1.78 -5.75 -10.51
C LEU A 249 1.29 -7.07 -9.95
N LYS A 250 2.13 -8.11 -10.03
CA LYS A 250 1.81 -9.42 -9.51
C LYS A 250 2.18 -9.53 -8.04
N ARG A 251 1.31 -10.20 -7.29
CA ARG A 251 1.55 -10.55 -5.89
C ARG A 251 1.17 -12.00 -5.65
N SER A 252 2.02 -12.68 -4.92
CA SER A 252 1.84 -14.04 -4.46
C SER A 252 2.46 -14.22 -3.08
N TRP A 253 2.49 -15.46 -2.59
CA TRP A 253 3.19 -15.78 -1.35
C TRP A 253 4.72 -15.55 -1.43
N TRP A 254 5.29 -15.72 -2.63
CA TRP A 254 6.72 -15.66 -2.89
C TRP A 254 7.18 -14.31 -3.42
N LEU A 255 6.29 -13.62 -4.13
CA LEU A 255 6.59 -12.43 -4.92
C LEU A 255 5.66 -11.28 -4.55
N ASP A 256 6.17 -10.06 -4.48
CA ASP A 256 5.38 -8.82 -4.43
C ASP A 256 6.03 -7.77 -5.31
N GLU A 257 5.57 -7.65 -6.56
CA GLU A 257 6.18 -6.76 -7.56
C GLU A 257 5.96 -5.27 -7.25
N ARG A 258 5.11 -4.92 -6.26
CA ARG A 258 5.02 -3.55 -5.74
C ARG A 258 6.35 -3.08 -5.15
N ARG A 259 7.15 -4.02 -4.65
CA ARG A 259 8.48 -3.77 -4.08
C ARG A 259 9.58 -3.68 -5.13
N ASP A 260 9.32 -4.11 -6.37
CA ASP A 260 10.29 -3.96 -7.47
C ASP A 260 10.28 -2.50 -7.95
N PRO A 261 11.39 -1.75 -7.83
CA PRO A 261 11.43 -0.32 -8.15
C PRO A 261 11.18 -0.02 -9.63
N ILE A 262 11.44 -0.95 -10.55
CA ILE A 262 11.21 -0.75 -11.99
C ILE A 262 9.76 -1.06 -12.32
N LYS A 263 9.27 -2.25 -11.96
CA LYS A 263 7.91 -2.67 -12.29
C LYS A 263 6.89 -1.75 -11.62
N SER A 264 7.11 -1.39 -10.36
CA SER A 264 6.23 -0.44 -9.67
C SER A 264 6.27 0.96 -10.29
N THR A 265 7.38 1.38 -10.90
CA THR A 265 7.42 2.67 -11.63
C THR A 265 6.62 2.63 -12.91
N TYR A 266 6.68 1.54 -13.69
CA TYR A 266 5.80 1.39 -14.85
C TYR A 266 4.32 1.41 -14.45
N ALA A 267 3.96 0.79 -13.33
CA ALA A 267 2.60 0.85 -12.79
C ALA A 267 2.22 2.26 -12.32
N ALA A 268 3.12 2.96 -11.62
CA ALA A 268 2.91 4.35 -11.18
C ALA A 268 2.73 5.29 -12.36
N ALA A 269 3.55 5.14 -13.41
CA ALA A 269 3.46 5.94 -14.61
C ALA A 269 2.10 5.77 -15.31
N LYS A 270 1.65 4.52 -15.48
CA LYS A 270 0.31 4.24 -16.02
C LYS A 270 -0.79 4.89 -15.18
N TYR A 271 -0.71 4.72 -13.86
CA TYR A 271 -1.72 5.25 -12.95
C TYR A 271 -1.78 6.77 -12.98
N LEU A 272 -0.63 7.45 -12.82
CA LEU A 272 -0.55 8.91 -12.85
C LEU A 272 -1.01 9.50 -14.18
N ARG A 273 -0.69 8.84 -15.30
CA ARG A 273 -1.20 9.23 -16.62
C ARG A 273 -2.72 9.13 -16.69
N ASP A 274 -3.29 8.04 -16.21
CA ASP A 274 -4.75 7.82 -16.27
C ASP A 274 -5.49 8.79 -15.32
N LEU A 275 -4.93 9.07 -14.15
CA LEU A 275 -5.42 10.13 -13.25
C LEU A 275 -5.35 11.53 -13.89
N TYR A 276 -4.25 11.84 -14.56
CA TYR A 276 -4.13 13.13 -15.24
C TYR A 276 -5.13 13.26 -16.38
N LYS A 277 -5.39 12.19 -17.15
CA LYS A 277 -6.44 12.17 -18.18
C LYS A 277 -7.84 12.38 -17.59
N GLU A 278 -8.10 11.87 -16.39
CA GLU A 278 -9.39 11.99 -15.71
C GLU A 278 -9.65 13.42 -15.20
N PHE A 279 -8.64 14.02 -14.58
CA PHE A 279 -8.82 15.30 -13.88
C PHE A 279 -8.36 16.52 -14.68
N ASP A 280 -7.46 16.35 -15.64
CA ASP A 280 -6.77 17.41 -16.38
C ASP A 280 -6.13 18.47 -15.47
N ASP A 281 -5.75 18.06 -14.26
CA ASP A 281 -5.15 18.90 -13.23
C ASP A 281 -4.26 18.04 -12.34
N TRP A 282 -2.99 18.44 -12.19
CA TRP A 282 -2.02 17.67 -11.42
C TRP A 282 -2.32 17.64 -9.93
N PHE A 283 -2.86 18.70 -9.34
CA PHE A 283 -3.18 18.70 -7.91
C PHE A 283 -4.33 17.75 -7.60
N LEU A 284 -5.37 17.72 -8.44
CA LEU A 284 -6.45 16.74 -8.33
C LEU A 284 -5.95 15.32 -8.60
N ALA A 285 -5.14 15.11 -9.66
CA ALA A 285 -4.59 13.79 -9.98
C ALA A 285 -3.72 13.23 -8.84
N LEU A 286 -2.83 14.04 -8.27
CA LEU A 286 -1.99 13.63 -7.14
C LEU A 286 -2.80 13.42 -5.85
N ALA A 287 -3.86 14.20 -5.64
CA ALA A 287 -4.77 13.98 -4.51
C ALA A 287 -5.55 12.67 -4.69
N ALA A 288 -5.99 12.36 -5.91
CA ALA A 288 -6.63 11.09 -6.25
C ALA A 288 -5.68 9.90 -6.10
N TYR A 289 -4.40 10.05 -6.47
CA TYR A 289 -3.38 9.03 -6.23
C TYR A 289 -3.33 8.64 -4.74
N ASN A 290 -3.40 9.63 -3.85
CA ASN A 290 -3.37 9.43 -2.40
C ASN A 290 -4.67 8.83 -1.84
N CYS A 291 -5.83 9.36 -2.23
CA CYS A 291 -7.09 9.11 -1.54
C CYS A 291 -8.19 8.45 -2.38
N GLY A 292 -7.89 8.11 -3.64
CA GLY A 292 -8.81 7.49 -4.61
C GLY A 292 -9.54 8.52 -5.47
N GLU A 293 -9.85 8.15 -6.72
CA GLU A 293 -10.49 9.04 -7.71
C GLU A 293 -11.90 9.45 -7.27
N LEU A 294 -12.66 8.49 -6.75
CA LEU A 294 -14.07 8.69 -6.36
C LEU A 294 -14.23 9.71 -5.23
N ARG A 295 -13.27 9.74 -4.30
CA ARG A 295 -13.27 10.71 -3.20
C ARG A 295 -13.07 12.14 -3.72
N ILE A 296 -12.20 12.32 -4.71
CA ILE A 296 -12.00 13.62 -5.36
C ILE A 296 -13.26 14.04 -6.11
N TRP A 297 -13.87 13.14 -6.88
CA TRP A 297 -15.12 13.44 -7.59
C TRP A 297 -16.27 13.81 -6.65
N ARG A 298 -16.41 13.17 -5.48
CA ARG A 298 -17.39 13.59 -4.48
C ARG A 298 -17.13 14.99 -3.96
N ALA A 299 -15.89 15.32 -3.60
CA ALA A 299 -15.54 16.65 -3.11
C ALA A 299 -15.83 17.72 -4.17
N ILE A 300 -15.49 17.46 -5.43
CA ILE A 300 -15.79 18.36 -6.56
C ILE A 300 -17.30 18.57 -6.71
N ARG A 301 -18.11 17.52 -6.67
CA ARG A 301 -19.58 17.62 -6.78
C ARG A 301 -20.21 18.36 -5.61
N MET A 302 -19.76 18.07 -4.38
CA MET A 302 -20.30 18.67 -3.17
C MET A 302 -19.99 20.18 -3.07
N GLU A 303 -18.79 20.59 -3.49
CA GLU A 303 -18.35 21.99 -3.35
C GLU A 303 -18.48 22.81 -4.65
N GLY A 304 -18.82 22.17 -5.77
CA GLY A 304 -19.01 22.82 -7.06
C GLY A 304 -17.74 23.45 -7.64
N THR A 305 -16.56 22.95 -7.28
CA THR A 305 -15.27 23.51 -7.72
C THR A 305 -14.29 22.39 -8.06
N ARG A 306 -13.47 22.61 -9.12
CA ARG A 306 -12.35 21.73 -9.49
C ARG A 306 -11.01 22.21 -8.94
N ASP A 307 -10.99 23.39 -8.30
CA ASP A 307 -9.78 23.91 -7.66
C ASP A 307 -9.48 23.13 -6.38
N TYR A 308 -8.45 22.27 -6.42
CA TYR A 308 -8.00 21.46 -5.28
C TYR A 308 -7.83 22.29 -4.00
N TRP A 309 -7.26 23.50 -4.11
CA TRP A 309 -6.95 24.34 -2.94
C TRP A 309 -8.20 24.88 -2.24
N LYS A 310 -9.35 24.81 -2.91
CA LYS A 310 -10.65 25.18 -2.35
C LYS A 310 -11.42 24.00 -1.75
N LEU A 311 -11.06 22.75 -2.08
CA LEU A 311 -11.77 21.55 -1.60
C LEU A 311 -11.57 21.34 -0.08
N ARG A 312 -12.58 21.67 0.72
CA ARG A 312 -12.57 21.57 2.19
C ARG A 312 -13.17 20.28 2.74
N SER A 313 -14.05 19.64 1.99
CA SER A 313 -14.72 18.36 2.31
C SER A 313 -13.72 17.20 2.35
N LEU A 314 -12.59 17.31 1.65
CA LEU A 314 -11.55 16.29 1.66
C LEU A 314 -11.02 16.05 3.08
N PRO A 315 -10.76 14.77 3.45
CA PRO A 315 -10.14 14.44 4.73
C PRO A 315 -8.85 15.23 4.96
N ARG A 316 -8.58 15.52 6.23
CA ARG A 316 -7.40 16.29 6.66
C ARG A 316 -6.09 15.77 6.04
N GLN A 317 -5.90 14.45 6.07
CA GLN A 317 -4.72 13.79 5.52
C GLN A 317 -4.59 14.05 4.02
N SER A 318 -5.69 13.95 3.27
CA SER A 318 -5.73 14.21 1.83
C SER A 318 -5.46 15.68 1.50
N ARG A 319 -6.03 16.63 2.27
CA ARG A 319 -5.78 18.08 2.07
C ARG A 319 -4.37 18.53 2.38
N ASN A 320 -3.66 17.78 3.22
CA ASN A 320 -2.28 18.06 3.59
C ASN A 320 -1.27 17.34 2.72
N TYR A 321 -1.70 16.30 1.98
CA TYR A 321 -0.85 15.53 1.11
C TYR A 321 -0.12 16.38 0.06
N ILE A 322 -0.86 17.18 -0.73
CA ILE A 322 -0.26 18.04 -1.76
C ILE A 322 0.71 19.07 -1.16
N PRO A 323 0.36 19.82 -0.08
CA PRO A 323 1.33 20.67 0.61
C PRO A 323 2.62 19.94 1.05
N THR A 324 2.51 18.71 1.59
CA THR A 324 3.67 17.91 1.99
C THR A 324 4.52 17.49 0.80
N LEU A 325 3.88 17.11 -0.31
CA LEU A 325 4.57 16.79 -1.56
C LEU A 325 5.30 18.01 -2.13
N MET A 326 4.64 19.16 -2.17
CA MET A 326 5.24 20.42 -2.63
C MET A 326 6.43 20.84 -1.77
N ALA A 327 6.33 20.72 -0.44
CA ALA A 327 7.45 20.96 0.46
C ALA A 327 8.64 20.03 0.13
N GLY A 328 8.36 18.73 -0.05
CA GLY A 328 9.36 17.75 -0.45
C GLY A 328 10.06 18.08 -1.76
N ILE A 329 9.28 18.47 -2.78
CA ILE A 329 9.82 18.85 -4.10
C ILE A 329 10.65 20.13 -4.00
N ASN A 330 10.17 21.15 -3.30
CA ASN A 330 10.92 22.41 -3.10
C ASN A 330 12.30 22.15 -2.49
N ILE A 331 12.36 21.31 -1.45
CA ILE A 331 13.64 20.92 -0.83
C ILE A 331 14.47 20.10 -1.82
N ALA A 332 13.89 19.09 -2.47
CA ALA A 332 14.65 18.17 -3.30
C ALA A 332 15.21 18.80 -4.60
N LEU A 333 14.54 19.82 -5.13
CA LEU A 333 15.04 20.61 -6.26
C LEU A 333 16.17 21.57 -5.84
N ASN A 334 16.18 22.03 -4.59
CA ASN A 334 17.19 22.97 -4.08
C ASN A 334 17.71 22.57 -2.68
N PRO A 335 18.36 21.39 -2.49
CA PRO A 335 18.66 20.87 -1.15
C PRO A 335 19.53 21.81 -0.32
N GLU A 336 20.56 22.39 -0.95
CA GLU A 336 21.54 23.26 -0.30
C GLU A 336 20.92 24.55 0.26
N LYS A 337 19.89 25.09 -0.44
CA LYS A 337 19.14 26.27 0.03
C LYS A 337 18.49 26.05 1.39
N TYR A 338 18.11 24.81 1.68
CA TYR A 338 17.43 24.42 2.92
C TYR A 338 18.36 23.71 3.91
N GLY A 339 19.67 23.76 3.69
CA GLY A 339 20.66 23.16 4.60
C GLY A 339 20.79 21.64 4.50
N PHE A 340 20.35 21.04 3.38
CA PHE A 340 20.59 19.64 3.06
C PHE A 340 21.82 19.50 2.14
N LYS A 341 22.46 18.33 2.18
CA LYS A 341 23.54 17.98 1.27
C LYS A 341 22.96 17.44 -0.03
N ASN A 342 23.50 17.88 -1.16
CA ASN A 342 23.16 17.34 -2.47
C ASN A 342 24.15 16.23 -2.89
N SER A 343 24.13 15.12 -2.17
CA SER A 343 25.02 13.97 -2.40
C SER A 343 24.22 12.67 -2.53
N PRO A 344 23.38 12.51 -3.58
CA PRO A 344 22.61 11.29 -3.78
C PRO A 344 23.54 10.08 -3.94
N LYS A 345 23.10 8.91 -3.48
CA LYS A 345 23.85 7.65 -3.62
C LYS A 345 23.97 7.26 -5.08
N ASP A 346 25.06 6.56 -5.40
CA ASP A 346 25.25 6.02 -6.74
C ASP A 346 24.12 5.05 -7.12
N THR A 347 23.68 5.17 -8.38
CA THR A 347 22.69 4.28 -8.95
C THR A 347 23.17 2.84 -8.92
N TRP A 348 22.29 1.94 -8.51
CA TRP A 348 22.59 0.51 -8.55
C TRP A 348 22.66 0.00 -9.98
N VAL A 349 23.74 -0.71 -10.30
CA VAL A 349 23.90 -1.36 -11.60
C VAL A 349 23.97 -2.86 -11.39
N TRP A 350 23.16 -3.60 -12.15
CA TRP A 350 23.05 -5.05 -12.04
C TRP A 350 23.12 -5.72 -13.40
N ASP A 351 23.46 -7.00 -13.36
CA ASP A 351 23.24 -7.92 -14.46
C ASP A 351 21.97 -8.75 -14.17
N GLU A 352 21.34 -9.25 -15.23
CA GLU A 352 20.17 -10.13 -15.12
C GLU A 352 20.55 -11.57 -15.47
N VAL A 353 20.06 -12.52 -14.68
CA VAL A 353 20.26 -13.96 -14.86
C VAL A 353 18.90 -14.65 -14.94
N ILE A 354 18.65 -15.33 -16.05
CA ILE A 354 17.41 -16.10 -16.23
C ILE A 354 17.59 -17.45 -15.55
N LEU A 355 16.79 -17.70 -14.52
CA LEU A 355 16.71 -18.98 -13.83
C LEU A 355 15.64 -19.85 -14.49
N ASP A 356 15.97 -21.12 -14.70
CA ASP A 356 15.17 -22.15 -15.36
C ASP A 356 14.15 -22.84 -14.41
N ARG A 357 14.37 -22.71 -13.11
CA ARG A 357 13.50 -23.21 -12.03
C ARG A 357 13.69 -22.36 -10.77
N CYS A 358 13.03 -22.76 -9.67
CA CYS A 358 13.23 -22.11 -8.38
C CYS A 358 14.53 -22.54 -7.70
N TYR A 359 15.20 -21.58 -7.08
CA TYR A 359 16.41 -21.81 -6.30
C TYR A 359 16.29 -21.13 -4.94
N GLU A 360 16.84 -21.75 -3.89
CA GLU A 360 16.99 -21.09 -2.60
C GLU A 360 18.02 -19.95 -2.71
N LEU A 361 17.76 -18.85 -2.02
CA LEU A 361 18.66 -17.69 -2.02
C LEU A 361 20.05 -18.02 -1.48
N GLU A 362 20.15 -19.00 -0.57
CA GLU A 362 21.44 -19.46 -0.04
C GLU A 362 22.23 -20.28 -1.06
N ASP A 363 21.56 -21.00 -1.97
CA ASP A 363 22.25 -21.74 -3.02
C ASP A 363 22.73 -20.80 -4.12
N ILE A 364 21.93 -19.80 -4.46
CA ILE A 364 22.35 -18.67 -5.29
C ILE A 364 23.54 -17.96 -4.64
N ALA A 365 23.50 -17.75 -3.32
CA ALA A 365 24.59 -17.10 -2.60
C ALA A 365 25.90 -17.89 -2.69
N LYS A 366 25.86 -19.21 -2.44
CA LYS A 366 27.02 -20.10 -2.57
C LYS A 366 27.56 -20.15 -3.99
N ALA A 367 26.68 -20.25 -5.00
CA ALA A 367 27.09 -20.37 -6.41
C ALA A 367 27.69 -19.08 -6.98
N SER A 368 27.18 -17.92 -6.53
CA SER A 368 27.59 -16.58 -7.00
C SER A 368 28.70 -15.94 -6.15
N GLY A 369 28.90 -16.42 -4.93
CA GLY A 369 29.77 -15.77 -3.94
C GLY A 369 29.24 -14.41 -3.48
N ILE A 370 27.92 -14.18 -3.58
CA ILE A 370 27.22 -12.98 -3.10
C ILE A 370 26.39 -13.39 -1.87
N SER A 371 26.30 -12.55 -0.85
CA SER A 371 25.45 -12.88 0.31
C SER A 371 23.97 -12.96 -0.08
N ALA A 372 23.21 -13.86 0.56
CA ALA A 372 21.76 -13.94 0.37
C ALA A 372 21.04 -12.62 0.73
N LYS A 373 21.62 -11.83 1.66
CA LYS A 373 21.15 -10.48 2.00
C LYS A 373 21.26 -9.55 0.79
N THR A 374 22.43 -9.49 0.14
CA THR A 374 22.65 -8.64 -1.03
C THR A 374 21.78 -9.09 -2.21
N ILE A 375 21.59 -10.40 -2.41
CA ILE A 375 20.66 -10.89 -3.43
C ILE A 375 19.23 -10.38 -3.16
N ARG A 376 18.77 -10.41 -1.91
CA ARG A 376 17.45 -9.87 -1.53
C ARG A 376 17.37 -8.35 -1.71
N GLU A 377 18.45 -7.62 -1.44
CA GLU A 377 18.51 -6.18 -1.68
C GLU A 377 18.29 -5.85 -3.16
N TYR A 378 18.94 -6.58 -4.07
CA TYR A 378 18.78 -6.41 -5.53
C TYR A 378 17.43 -6.93 -6.07
N ASN A 379 16.76 -7.82 -5.34
CA ASN A 379 15.48 -8.41 -5.72
C ASN A 379 14.44 -8.21 -4.59
N PRO A 380 14.08 -6.96 -4.28
CA PRO A 380 13.22 -6.61 -3.15
C PRO A 380 11.80 -7.19 -3.26
N GLU A 381 11.35 -7.57 -4.46
CA GLU A 381 10.09 -8.26 -4.71
C GLU A 381 10.02 -9.66 -4.11
N LEU A 382 11.16 -10.29 -3.81
CA LEU A 382 11.19 -11.58 -3.16
C LEU A 382 10.77 -11.46 -1.69
N ARG A 383 9.65 -12.10 -1.35
CA ARG A 383 9.10 -12.11 0.02
C ARG A 383 9.76 -13.17 0.90
N ARG A 384 10.39 -14.18 0.30
CA ARG A 384 10.81 -15.42 0.97
C ARG A 384 12.28 -15.76 0.71
N TRP A 385 12.68 -16.95 1.16
CA TRP A 385 14.06 -17.45 1.10
C TRP A 385 14.39 -18.17 -0.22
N MET A 386 13.49 -18.17 -1.20
CA MET A 386 13.70 -18.76 -2.52
C MET A 386 13.05 -17.90 -3.61
N THR A 387 13.48 -18.10 -4.85
CA THR A 387 12.80 -17.56 -6.02
C THR A 387 11.45 -18.26 -6.24
N PRO A 388 10.46 -17.63 -6.88
CA PRO A 388 9.10 -18.16 -6.90
C PRO A 388 9.02 -19.53 -7.61
N PRO A 389 8.47 -20.59 -6.97
CA PRO A 389 8.31 -21.92 -7.57
C PRO A 389 7.14 -22.03 -8.56
N GLU A 390 6.30 -21.00 -8.63
CA GLU A 390 5.13 -20.95 -9.50
C GLU A 390 5.41 -20.39 -10.89
N VAL A 391 6.60 -19.80 -11.10
CA VAL A 391 7.01 -19.27 -12.41
C VAL A 391 7.98 -20.22 -13.09
N LYS A 392 7.79 -20.42 -14.40
CA LYS A 392 8.69 -21.27 -15.21
C LYS A 392 10.09 -20.67 -15.37
N LYS A 393 10.17 -19.34 -15.39
CA LYS A 393 11.43 -18.60 -15.48
C LYS A 393 11.36 -17.41 -14.55
N TYR A 394 12.45 -17.14 -13.86
CA TYR A 394 12.59 -15.96 -13.00
C TYR A 394 13.85 -15.20 -13.39
N ILE A 395 13.72 -13.87 -13.54
CA ILE A 395 14.84 -12.98 -13.84
C ILE A 395 15.41 -12.52 -12.50
N LEU A 396 16.61 -13.00 -12.18
CA LEU A 396 17.34 -12.62 -10.98
C LEU A 396 18.30 -11.48 -11.28
N ARG A 397 18.21 -10.39 -10.53
CA ARG A 397 19.19 -9.30 -10.56
C ARG A 397 20.36 -9.59 -9.63
N VAL A 398 21.58 -9.40 -10.11
CA VAL A 398 22.81 -9.54 -9.32
C VAL A 398 23.73 -8.35 -9.59
N PRO A 399 24.61 -7.95 -8.64
CA PRO A 399 25.60 -6.90 -8.89
C PRO A 399 26.34 -7.10 -10.21
N LYS A 400 26.59 -6.00 -10.92
CA LYS A 400 27.28 -6.02 -12.22
C LYS A 400 28.56 -6.86 -12.19
N GLY A 401 28.72 -7.73 -13.19
CA GLY A 401 29.86 -8.63 -13.33
C GLY A 401 29.71 -9.98 -12.61
N ARG A 402 28.62 -10.22 -11.88
CA ARG A 402 28.38 -11.47 -11.12
C ARG A 402 27.45 -12.46 -11.82
N SER A 403 26.95 -12.14 -13.01
CA SER A 403 26.08 -13.01 -13.80
C SER A 403 26.80 -14.20 -14.47
N LYS A 404 28.09 -14.03 -14.78
CA LYS A 404 28.83 -14.96 -15.66
C LYS A 404 28.86 -16.40 -15.12
N GLY A 405 28.25 -17.31 -15.87
CA GLY A 405 28.18 -18.74 -15.55
C GLY A 405 27.34 -19.07 -14.31
N LEU A 406 26.57 -18.12 -13.77
CA LEU A 406 25.74 -18.37 -12.59
C LEU A 406 24.60 -19.33 -12.92
N ALA A 407 23.89 -19.11 -14.02
CA ALA A 407 22.82 -20.01 -14.47
C ALA A 407 23.32 -21.44 -14.65
N ASP A 408 24.48 -21.65 -15.30
CA ASP A 408 25.05 -22.97 -15.52
C ASP A 408 25.46 -23.67 -14.21
N LYS A 409 26.01 -22.92 -13.25
CA LYS A 409 26.35 -23.46 -11.92
C LYS A 409 25.09 -23.89 -11.16
N LEU A 410 24.03 -23.10 -11.24
CA LEU A 410 22.75 -23.39 -10.59
C LEU A 410 22.03 -24.58 -11.25
N ALA A 411 22.06 -24.69 -12.57
CA ALA A 411 21.47 -25.80 -13.31
C ALA A 411 22.10 -27.16 -12.94
N LYS A 412 23.39 -27.17 -12.57
CA LYS A 412 24.11 -28.38 -12.09
C LYS A 412 23.73 -28.81 -10.67
N LEU A 413 23.07 -27.96 -9.89
CA LEU A 413 22.58 -28.36 -8.58
C LEU A 413 21.51 -29.46 -8.77
N PRO A 414 21.44 -30.44 -7.85
CA PRO A 414 20.42 -31.47 -7.93
C PRO A 414 19.05 -30.80 -8.00
N ASP A 415 18.21 -31.26 -8.94
CA ASP A 415 16.86 -30.75 -9.04
C ASP A 415 16.13 -31.06 -7.73
N ILE A 416 15.72 -30.02 -7.02
CA ILE A 416 14.88 -30.16 -5.85
C ILE A 416 13.48 -30.34 -6.42
N ASP A 417 13.23 -31.55 -6.93
CA ASP A 417 11.97 -31.93 -7.52
C ASP A 417 10.94 -32.10 -6.40
N LYS A 418 10.43 -30.96 -5.93
CA LYS A 418 9.12 -30.72 -5.32
C LYS A 418 9.07 -29.27 -4.84
N LYS A 419 8.13 -28.52 -5.42
CA LYS A 419 7.50 -27.34 -4.80
C LYS A 419 7.44 -27.57 -3.28
N PRO A 420 7.81 -26.60 -2.42
CA PRO A 420 7.80 -26.79 -0.97
C PRO A 420 6.45 -27.41 -0.60
N GLN A 421 6.48 -28.66 -0.12
CA GLN A 421 5.24 -29.29 0.31
C GLN A 421 4.83 -28.56 1.59
N TRP A 422 3.62 -28.02 1.58
CA TRP A 422 3.10 -27.30 2.73
C TRP A 422 2.38 -28.29 3.62
N ILE A 423 2.92 -28.51 4.81
CA ILE A 423 2.20 -29.22 5.85
C ILE A 423 1.68 -28.19 6.84
N THR A 424 0.35 -28.11 7.01
CA THR A 424 -0.20 -27.31 8.09
C THR A 424 -0.17 -28.11 9.39
N HIS A 425 0.58 -27.62 10.37
CA HIS A 425 0.68 -28.19 11.71
C HIS A 425 -0.09 -27.36 12.74
N ARG A 426 -1.01 -27.98 13.48
CA ARG A 426 -1.68 -27.34 14.62
C ARG A 426 -0.85 -27.55 15.89
N VAL A 427 -0.34 -26.45 16.46
CA VAL A 427 0.45 -26.44 17.69
C VAL A 427 -0.34 -27.08 18.84
N ARG A 428 0.22 -28.10 19.47
CA ARG A 428 -0.30 -28.76 20.67
C ARG A 428 0.37 -28.21 21.93
N ARG A 429 -0.25 -28.42 23.09
CA ARG A 429 0.30 -28.02 24.39
C ARG A 429 1.71 -28.60 24.56
N GLY A 430 2.66 -27.74 24.93
CA GLY A 430 4.08 -28.11 25.16
C GLY A 430 4.97 -28.14 23.90
N GLN A 431 4.45 -27.85 22.71
CA GLN A 431 5.28 -27.77 21.50
C GLN A 431 5.93 -26.39 21.34
N THR A 432 7.18 -26.37 20.88
CA THR A 432 7.94 -25.17 20.51
C THR A 432 8.25 -25.16 19.02
N LEU A 433 8.67 -24.03 18.46
CA LEU A 433 9.15 -23.99 17.07
C LEU A 433 10.33 -24.93 16.85
N GLY A 434 11.22 -25.10 17.83
CA GLY A 434 12.33 -26.05 17.76
C GLY A 434 11.84 -27.51 17.68
N TYR A 435 10.80 -27.85 18.44
CA TYR A 435 10.17 -29.18 18.36
C TYR A 435 9.54 -29.40 16.98
N ILE A 436 8.79 -28.42 16.48
CA ILE A 436 8.09 -28.51 15.19
C ILE A 436 9.11 -28.59 14.04
N ALA A 437 10.14 -27.74 14.07
CA ALA A 437 11.24 -27.75 13.09
C ALA A 437 11.88 -29.14 12.99
N ARG A 438 12.24 -29.72 14.14
CA ARG A 438 12.83 -31.06 14.21
C ARG A 438 11.88 -32.16 13.74
N LYS A 439 10.60 -32.08 14.13
CA LYS A 439 9.59 -33.08 13.75
C LYS A 439 9.41 -33.19 12.23
N TYR A 440 9.57 -32.08 11.53
CA TYR A 440 9.30 -31.99 10.10
C TYR A 440 10.56 -31.78 9.24
N GLY A 441 11.76 -31.91 9.81
CA GLY A 441 13.01 -31.78 9.06
C GLY A 441 13.23 -30.39 8.44
N THR A 442 12.73 -29.33 9.09
CA THR A 442 12.89 -27.93 8.64
C THR A 442 13.66 -27.11 9.67
N SER A 443 13.97 -25.86 9.38
CA SER A 443 14.67 -24.95 10.30
C SER A 443 13.71 -24.02 11.05
N ILE A 444 14.10 -23.56 12.25
CA ILE A 444 13.32 -22.57 13.01
C ILE A 444 13.19 -21.27 12.21
N SER A 445 14.25 -20.85 11.51
CA SER A 445 14.24 -19.64 10.66
C SER A 445 13.27 -19.81 9.48
N SER A 446 13.22 -20.98 8.85
CA SER A 446 12.23 -21.30 7.80
C SER A 446 10.80 -21.26 8.34
N LEU A 447 10.54 -21.81 9.53
CA LEU A 447 9.22 -21.72 10.17
C LEU A 447 8.83 -20.28 10.50
N VAL A 448 9.76 -19.50 11.06
CA VAL A 448 9.54 -18.09 11.38
C VAL A 448 9.24 -17.29 10.12
N ALA A 449 10.05 -17.46 9.08
CA ALA A 449 9.91 -16.77 7.80
C ALA A 449 8.64 -17.20 7.04
N ALA A 450 8.26 -18.48 7.12
CA ALA A 450 7.07 -19.02 6.48
C ALA A 450 5.76 -18.66 7.20
N ASN A 451 5.83 -18.23 8.46
CA ASN A 451 4.63 -17.93 9.27
C ASN A 451 4.61 -16.50 9.80
N ASN A 452 5.53 -15.65 9.34
CA ASN A 452 5.72 -14.28 9.82
C ASN A 452 5.74 -14.18 11.37
N ILE A 453 6.42 -15.12 12.04
CA ILE A 453 6.43 -15.18 13.51
C ILE A 453 7.41 -14.15 14.06
N ARG A 454 6.90 -13.08 14.68
CA ARG A 454 7.73 -12.00 15.25
C ARG A 454 8.62 -12.46 16.39
N ASN A 455 8.10 -13.31 17.27
CA ASN A 455 8.84 -13.85 18.41
C ASN A 455 8.85 -15.37 18.37
N ARG A 456 10.03 -15.96 18.13
CA ARG A 456 10.23 -17.41 18.00
C ARG A 456 9.81 -18.21 19.25
N ASN A 457 9.70 -17.55 20.40
CA ASN A 457 9.33 -18.16 21.68
C ASN A 457 7.82 -18.08 21.98
N GLN A 458 7.03 -17.36 21.18
CA GLN A 458 5.61 -17.11 21.45
C GLN A 458 4.72 -17.72 20.37
N ILE A 459 4.64 -19.05 20.35
CA ILE A 459 3.60 -19.76 19.59
C ILE A 459 2.47 -20.19 20.51
N LYS A 460 1.23 -20.03 20.06
CA LYS A 460 0.03 -20.34 20.87
C LYS A 460 -0.47 -21.75 20.59
N VAL A 461 -0.96 -22.43 21.63
CA VAL A 461 -1.66 -23.71 21.46
C VAL A 461 -2.87 -23.50 20.54
N GLY A 462 -3.04 -24.38 19.56
CA GLY A 462 -4.07 -24.26 18.53
C GLY A 462 -3.64 -23.46 17.29
N GLN A 463 -2.51 -22.74 17.34
CA GLN A 463 -1.99 -22.01 16.18
C GLN A 463 -1.68 -22.97 15.03
N ARG A 464 -2.21 -22.68 13.84
CA ARG A 464 -1.83 -23.38 12.60
C ARG A 464 -0.55 -22.75 12.05
N ILE A 465 0.49 -23.56 11.93
CA ILE A 465 1.82 -23.21 11.39
C ILE A 465 1.96 -23.92 10.04
N GLN A 466 2.22 -23.15 8.99
CA GLN A 466 2.59 -23.62 7.67
C GLN A 466 4.05 -24.06 7.67
N ILE A 467 4.26 -25.35 7.47
CA ILE A 467 5.59 -25.93 7.48
C ILE A 467 6.02 -26.10 6.03
N PRO A 468 7.05 -25.36 5.58
CA PRO A 468 7.72 -25.72 4.34
C PRO A 468 8.52 -26.98 4.63
N VAL A 469 7.99 -28.15 4.28
CA VAL A 469 8.80 -29.35 4.25
C VAL A 469 9.57 -29.35 2.95
N ASN A 470 10.87 -29.10 3.06
CA ASN A 470 11.83 -29.33 2.00
C ASN A 470 12.56 -30.62 2.40
N ASN A 471 12.67 -31.61 1.51
CA ASN A 471 13.50 -32.81 1.74
C ASN A 471 15.01 -32.48 1.78
N TYR A 472 15.37 -31.20 1.92
CA TYR A 472 16.71 -30.66 1.82
C TYR A 472 17.62 -31.05 3.00
N HIS A 473 17.07 -31.14 4.22
CA HIS A 473 17.90 -31.39 5.41
C HIS A 473 18.16 -32.87 5.72
N THR A 474 17.47 -33.80 5.07
CA THR A 474 17.73 -35.25 5.25
C THR A 474 18.98 -35.73 4.53
N ALA A 475 19.48 -35.00 3.52
CA ALA A 475 20.65 -35.41 2.74
C ALA A 475 21.96 -34.75 3.20
N ALA A 476 21.92 -33.58 3.86
CA ALA A 476 23.10 -32.76 4.16
C ALA A 476 23.66 -32.91 5.59
N TYR A 477 22.98 -33.64 6.48
CA TYR A 477 23.54 -34.03 7.78
C TYR A 477 23.65 -35.56 7.80
N PRO A 478 24.87 -36.15 7.77
CA PRO A 478 24.99 -37.53 8.14
C PRO A 478 24.41 -37.65 9.55
N THR A 479 23.41 -38.51 9.71
CA THR A 479 22.91 -38.92 11.02
C THR A 479 24.12 -39.28 11.85
N SER A 480 24.46 -38.42 12.82
CA SER A 480 25.55 -38.69 13.74
C SER A 480 25.27 -40.04 14.37
N SER A 481 26.16 -40.99 14.06
CA SER A 481 26.31 -42.30 14.62
C SER A 481 25.82 -42.40 16.06
N ASN A 482 25.10 -43.48 16.36
CA ASN A 482 24.88 -44.04 17.70
C ASN A 482 26.02 -43.66 18.67
N LYS A 483 25.82 -42.63 19.48
CA LYS A 483 26.50 -42.50 20.77
C LYS A 483 25.43 -42.71 21.83
N ASN A 484 25.65 -43.73 22.66
CA ASN A 484 24.78 -44.13 23.76
C ASN A 484 24.17 -42.91 24.46
N LYS A 485 22.85 -42.81 24.46
CA LYS A 485 22.11 -41.81 25.23
C LYS A 485 22.41 -42.02 26.71
N ILE A 486 23.14 -41.09 27.31
CA ILE A 486 23.13 -40.92 28.77
C ILE A 486 21.88 -40.10 29.10
N ILE A 487 20.90 -40.73 29.74
CA ILE A 487 19.69 -40.07 30.22
C ILE A 487 19.95 -39.65 31.67
N HIS A 488 20.09 -38.35 31.91
CA HIS A 488 20.08 -37.78 33.26
C HIS A 488 18.67 -37.36 33.62
N VAL A 489 18.15 -37.86 34.75
CA VAL A 489 16.85 -37.43 35.29
C VAL A 489 17.12 -36.30 36.27
N VAL A 490 16.80 -35.08 35.85
CA VAL A 490 17.04 -33.85 36.60
C VAL A 490 16.28 -33.86 37.92
N LYS A 491 16.97 -33.56 39.03
CA LYS A 491 16.36 -33.45 40.36
C LYS A 491 15.97 -32.01 40.69
N LYS A 492 14.99 -31.83 41.59
CA LYS A 492 14.49 -30.52 42.03
C LYS A 492 15.66 -29.67 42.57
N GLY A 493 15.99 -28.58 41.86
CA GLY A 493 17.07 -27.65 42.22
C GLY A 493 18.25 -27.61 41.24
N GLU A 494 18.34 -28.55 40.29
CA GLU A 494 19.34 -28.46 39.22
C GLU A 494 18.93 -27.43 38.15
N THR A 495 19.89 -26.65 37.68
CA THR A 495 19.72 -25.76 36.51
C THR A 495 20.75 -26.09 35.44
N LEU A 496 20.35 -25.95 34.17
CA LEU A 496 21.24 -26.06 33.01
C LEU A 496 21.89 -24.69 32.80
N SER A 497 23.02 -24.45 33.45
CA SER A 497 23.94 -23.35 33.13
C SER A 497 24.93 -23.77 32.06
#